data_AF-A0A920K5P6-F1
#
_entry.id   AF-A0A920K5P6-F1
#
_cell.length_a   1.000
_cell.length_b   1.000
_cell.length_c   1.000
_cell.angle_alpha   90.00
_cell.angle_beta   90.00
_cell.angle_gamma   90.00
#
_symmetry.space_group_name_H-M   'P 1'
#
loop_
_entity.id
_entity.type
_entity.pdbx_description
1 polymer ?
#
loop_
_entity_poly.entity_id
_entity_poly.type
_entity_poly.pdbx_seq_one_letter_code
_entity_poly.pdbx_strand_id
1 'polypeptide(L)'
;MGRLLVFEGIDGSGKSTQIEMLSNFLKSQKQKVFVTREPGGTEFGEKCRKLFLTEKLDGLTEACLAFASRNEHILQKIKPALRQWLLGLV
;
A
#
# COMPACT_ATOMS: atom_id res chain seq x y z
N MET A 1 -14.38 9.67 -10.16
CA MET A 1 -13.41 9.66 -9.05
C MET A 1 -13.12 8.21 -8.69
N GLY A 2 -11.85 7.85 -8.52
CA GLY A 2 -11.46 6.54 -7.99
C GLY A 2 -11.88 6.38 -6.53
N ARG A 3 -11.91 5.14 -6.04
CA ARG A 3 -12.07 4.84 -4.61
C ARG A 3 -10.78 4.24 -4.06
N LEU A 4 -10.50 4.53 -2.80
CA LEU A 4 -9.40 3.92 -2.06
C LEU A 4 -9.99 2.83 -1.16
N LEU A 5 -9.50 1.60 -1.30
CA LEU A 5 -9.80 0.46 -0.46
C LEU A 5 -8.54 0.09 0.32
N VAL A 6 -8.61 0.04 1.64
CA VAL A 6 -7.47 -0.31 2.50
C VAL A 6 -7.79 -1.59 3.25
N PHE A 7 -6.85 -2.52 3.27
CA PHE A 7 -6.96 -3.78 3.98
C PHE A 7 -6.03 -3.79 5.19
N GLU A 8 -6.61 -3.76 6.39
CA GLU A 8 -5.86 -3.76 7.64
C GLU A 8 -5.95 -5.11 8.37
N GLY A 9 -4.96 -5.39 9.21
CA GLY A 9 -4.93 -6.60 10.04
C GLY A 9 -3.52 -7.08 10.35
N ILE A 10 -3.40 -8.03 11.27
CA ILE A 10 -2.12 -8.61 11.68
C ILE A 10 -1.48 -9.46 10.56
N ASP A 11 -0.19 -9.75 10.69
CA ASP A 11 0.49 -10.67 9.77
C ASP A 11 -0.14 -12.06 9.80
N GLY A 12 -0.27 -12.67 8.62
CA GLY A 12 -0.96 -13.96 8.46
C GLY A 12 -2.49 -13.89 8.46
N SER A 13 -3.13 -12.72 8.61
CA SER A 13 -4.60 -12.61 8.60
C SER A 13 -5.26 -12.81 7.22
N GLY A 14 -4.48 -13.06 6.16
CA GLY A 14 -4.99 -13.33 4.81
C GLY A 14 -5.22 -12.08 3.94
N LYS A 15 -4.73 -10.90 4.35
CA LYS A 15 -4.89 -9.63 3.59
C LYS A 15 -4.50 -9.76 2.12
N SER A 16 -3.31 -10.28 1.84
CA SER A 16 -2.80 -10.42 0.46
C SER A 16 -3.71 -11.30 -0.40
N THR A 17 -4.22 -12.40 0.17
CA THR A 17 -5.18 -13.30 -0.51
C THR A 17 -6.48 -12.56 -0.84
N GLN A 18 -7.05 -11.84 0.13
CA GLN A 18 -8.30 -11.09 -0.06
C GLN A 18 -8.14 -9.98 -1.11
N ILE A 19 -6.99 -9.30 -1.12
CA ILE A 19 -6.67 -8.26 -2.10
C ILE A 19 -6.55 -8.85 -3.51
N GLU A 20 -5.88 -9.99 -3.66
CA GLU A 20 -5.78 -10.67 -4.95
C GLU A 20 -7.15 -11.13 -5.46
N MET A 21 -7.96 -11.75 -4.60
CA MET A 21 -9.33 -12.16 -4.93
C MET A 21 -10.19 -10.97 -5.37
N LEU A 22 -10.18 -9.88 -4.61
CA LEU A 22 -10.94 -8.68 -4.93
C LEU A 22 -10.43 -8.02 -6.22
N SER A 23 -9.11 -7.94 -6.41
CA SER A 23 -8.49 -7.39 -7.61
C SER A 23 -8.90 -8.18 -8.85
N ASN A 24 -8.87 -9.51 -8.79
CA ASN A 24 -9.28 -10.38 -9.88
C ASN A 24 -10.78 -10.26 -10.17
N PHE A 25 -11.61 -10.21 -9.14
CA PHE A 25 -13.05 -9.98 -9.28
C PHE A 25 -13.34 -8.64 -9.97
N LEU A 26 -12.75 -7.54 -9.51
CA LEU A 26 -12.96 -6.23 -10.11
C LEU A 26 -12.46 -6.14 -11.56
N LYS A 27 -11.31 -6.74 -11.85
CA LYS A 27 -10.80 -6.85 -13.23
C LYS A 27 -11.73 -7.66 -14.14
N SER A 28 -12.35 -8.73 -13.64
CA SER A 28 -13.34 -9.51 -14.41
C SER A 28 -14.59 -8.69 -14.75
N GLN A 29 -14.93 -7.72 -13.88
CA GLN A 29 -15.96 -6.71 -14.12
C GLN A 29 -15.47 -5.53 -14.99
N LYS A 30 -14.33 -5.68 -15.69
CA LYS A 30 -13.69 -4.66 -16.53
C LYS A 30 -13.33 -3.36 -15.79
N GLN A 31 -13.19 -3.42 -14.46
CA GLN A 31 -12.75 -2.28 -13.67
C GLN A 31 -11.23 -2.11 -13.75
N LYS A 32 -10.83 -0.84 -13.73
CA LYS A 32 -9.44 -0.40 -13.67
C LYS A 32 -8.94 -0.47 -12.23
N VAL A 33 -8.08 -1.44 -11.91
CA VAL A 33 -7.56 -1.68 -10.55
C VAL A 33 -6.07 -1.42 -10.47
N PHE A 34 -5.65 -0.58 -9.54
CA PHE A 34 -4.26 -0.43 -9.12
C PHE A 34 -4.10 -1.04 -7.71
N VAL A 35 -3.11 -1.91 -7.52
CA VAL A 35 -2.80 -2.51 -6.21
C VAL A 35 -1.43 -2.05 -5.77
N THR A 36 -1.31 -1.66 -4.52
CA THR A 36 -0.05 -1.23 -3.91
C THR A 36 -0.04 -1.54 -2.40
N ARG A 37 1.06 -1.30 -1.69
CA ARG A 37 1.25 -1.71 -0.28
C ARG A 37 2.02 -0.70 0.56
N GLU A 38 1.85 -0.76 1.88
CA GLU A 38 2.68 -0.03 2.84
C GLU A 38 3.26 -0.94 3.95
N PRO A 39 4.42 -0.56 4.53
CA PRO A 39 5.43 0.33 3.96
C PRO A 39 6.01 -0.25 2.67
N GLY A 40 6.19 0.59 1.63
CA GLY A 40 6.59 0.15 0.29
C GLY A 40 5.94 0.98 -0.83
N GLY A 41 5.84 0.40 -2.03
CA GLY A 41 5.07 0.94 -3.16
C GLY A 41 5.76 2.04 -3.98
N THR A 42 6.89 2.56 -3.52
CA THR A 42 7.80 3.45 -4.26
C THR A 42 9.24 3.02 -4.06
N GLU A 43 10.18 3.50 -4.87
CA GLU A 43 11.60 3.17 -4.68
C GLU A 43 12.11 3.60 -3.29
N PHE A 44 11.73 4.81 -2.84
CA PHE A 44 12.01 5.27 -1.49
C PHE A 44 11.28 4.43 -0.43
N GLY A 45 10.00 4.13 -0.65
CA GLY A 45 9.21 3.32 0.28
C GLY A 45 9.73 1.90 0.46
N GLU A 46 10.29 1.27 -0.58
CA GLU A 46 10.94 -0.04 -0.46
C GLU A 46 12.28 0.05 0.30
N LYS A 47 13.02 1.17 0.20
CA LYS A 47 14.19 1.43 1.07
C LYS A 47 13.78 1.58 2.54
N CYS A 48 12.71 2.34 2.81
CA CYS A 48 12.14 2.46 4.16
C CYS A 48 11.66 1.10 4.68
N ARG A 49 11.00 0.29 3.85
CA ARG A 49 10.55 -1.06 4.20
C ARG A 49 11.71 -1.95 4.63
N LYS A 50 12.84 -1.88 3.91
CA LYS A 50 14.03 -2.64 4.28
C LYS A 50 14.48 -2.29 5.70
N LEU A 51 14.63 -0.99 6.00
CA LEU A 51 15.02 -0.53 7.34
C LEU A 51 14.00 -0.95 8.40
N PHE A 52 12.70 -0.82 8.12
CA PHE A 52 11.62 -1.25 9.02
C PHE A 52 11.70 -2.75 9.38
N LEU A 53 12.15 -3.60 8.45
CA LEU A 53 12.22 -5.05 8.66
C LEU A 53 13.56 -5.52 9.25
N THR A 54 14.65 -4.76 9.10
CA THR A 54 16.00 -5.20 9.49
C THR A 54 16.55 -4.49 10.72
N GLU A 55 16.14 -3.25 10.97
CA GLU A 55 16.67 -2.44 12.06
C GLU A 55 15.80 -2.52 13.30
N LYS A 56 16.44 -2.51 14.47
CA LYS A 56 15.74 -2.32 15.75
C LYS A 56 15.63 -0.83 16.05
N LEU A 57 14.53 -0.22 15.61
CA LEU A 57 14.27 1.20 15.81
C LEU A 57 13.54 1.45 17.14
N ASP A 58 13.74 2.63 17.72
CA ASP A 58 12.82 3.15 18.72
C ASP A 58 11.42 3.37 18.10
N GLY A 59 10.36 3.23 18.89
CA GLY A 59 8.98 3.30 18.40
C GLY A 59 8.63 4.62 17.70
N LEU A 60 9.17 5.76 18.15
CA LEU A 60 8.94 7.03 17.47
C LEU A 60 9.66 7.09 16.13
N THR A 61 10.88 6.53 16.06
CA THR A 61 11.66 6.47 14.82
C THR A 61 10.98 5.58 13.79
N GLU A 62 10.47 4.42 14.23
CA GLU A 62 9.70 3.49 13.41
C GLU A 62 8.46 4.18 12.81
N ALA A 63 7.69 4.88 13.65
CA ALA A 63 6.51 5.63 13.21
C ALA A 63 6.88 6.72 12.19
N CYS A 64 7.91 7.52 12.46
CA CYS A 64 8.38 8.55 11.53
C CYS A 64 8.81 7.96 10.19
N LEU A 65 9.51 6.83 10.19
CA LEU A 65 9.93 6.13 8.98
C LEU A 65 8.74 5.62 8.17
N ALA A 66 7.73 5.06 8.84
CA ALA A 66 6.49 4.62 8.20
C ALA A 66 5.74 5.80 7.55
N PHE A 67 5.64 6.94 8.25
CA PHE A 67 5.01 8.15 7.70
C PHE A 67 5.79 8.76 6.54
N ALA A 68 7.13 8.74 6.58
CA ALA A 68 7.95 9.20 5.46
C ALA A 68 7.70 8.35 4.20
N SER A 69 7.70 7.01 4.35
CA SER A 69 7.38 6.06 3.28
C SER A 69 5.98 6.32 2.69
N ARG A 70 4.98 6.48 3.56
CA ARG A 70 3.59 6.78 3.20
C ARG A 70 3.46 8.09 2.44
N ASN A 71 4.16 9.16 2.83
CA ASN A 71 4.07 10.45 2.13
C ASN A 71 4.51 10.33 0.67
N GLU A 72 5.67 9.71 0.42
CA GLU A 72 6.14 9.48 -0.95
C GLU A 72 5.18 8.59 -1.75
N HIS A 73 4.64 7.57 -1.11
CA HIS A 73 3.66 6.69 -1.72
C HIS A 73 2.36 7.42 -2.10
N ILE A 74 1.86 8.30 -1.23
CA ILE A 74 0.69 9.13 -1.49
C ILE A 74 0.91 10.02 -2.71
N LEU A 75 2.04 10.72 -2.75
CA LEU A 75 2.35 11.69 -3.79
C LEU A 75 2.60 11.02 -5.15
N GLN A 76 3.38 9.94 -5.16
CA GLN A 76 3.84 9.31 -6.41
C GLN A 76 2.88 8.26 -6.96
N LYS A 77 2.07 7.61 -6.12
CA LYS A 77 1.20 6.48 -6.54
C LYS A 77 -0.27 6.73 -6.25
N ILE A 78 -0.64 6.98 -4.99
CA ILE A 78 -2.05 7.00 -4.56
C ILE A 78 -2.82 8.15 -5.20
N LYS A 79 -2.34 9.39 -5.07
CA LYS A 79 -3.01 10.58 -5.65
C LYS A 79 -3.15 10.49 -7.18
N PRO A 80 -2.10 10.13 -7.94
CA PRO A 80 -2.24 9.88 -9.38
C PRO A 80 -3.26 8.78 -9.69
N ALA A 81 -3.24 7.67 -8.96
CA ALA A 81 -4.11 6.54 -9.22
C ALA A 81 -5.59 6.88 -8.97
N LEU A 82 -5.92 7.60 -7.89
CA LEU A 82 -7.31 7.97 -7.56
C LEU A 82 -7.99 8.87 -8.61
N ARG A 83 -7.21 9.54 -9.46
CA ARG A 83 -7.76 10.32 -10.58
C ARG A 83 -8.22 9.43 -11.73
N GLN A 84 -7.74 8.20 -11.83
CA GLN A 84 -7.84 7.37 -13.03
C GLN A 84 -8.33 5.92 -12.79
N TRP A 85 -8.23 5.41 -11.56
CA TRP A 85 -8.37 3.99 -11.22
C TRP A 85 -9.09 3.81 -9.88
N LEU A 86 -9.66 2.62 -9.67
CA LEU A 86 -9.97 2.10 -8.34
C LEU A 86 -8.68 1.56 -7.71
N LEU A 87 -8.37 1.94 -6.46
CA LEU A 87 -7.10 1.63 -5.81
C LEU A 87 -7.30 0.74 -4.57
N GLY A 88 -6.65 -0.42 -4.55
CA GLY A 88 -6.56 -1.31 -3.38
C GLY A 88 -5.17 -1.24 -2.73
N LEU A 89 -5.14 -1.00 -1.42
CA LEU A 89 -3.93 -0.90 -0.61
C LEU A 89 -3.82 -2.10 0.35
N VAL A 90 -2.64 -2.73 0.34
CA VAL A 90 -2.19 -3.78 1.28
C VAL A 90 -1.56 -3.16 2.51
#